data_AF-A0A0U0W563-F1
#
_entry.id   AF-A0A0U0W563-F1
#
_cell.length_a   1.000
_cell.length_b   1.000
_cell.length_c   1.000
_cell.angle_alpha   90.00
_cell.angle_beta   90.00
_cell.angle_gamma   90.00
#
_symmetry.space_group_name_H-M   'P 1'
#
loop_
_entity.id
_entity.type
_entity.pdbx_description
1 polymer ?
#
loop_
_entity_poly.entity_id
_entity_poly.type
_entity_poly.pdbx_seq_one_letter_code
_entity_poly.pdbx_strand_id
1 'polypeptide(L)'
;MWRRYLHPESTIVGIDIDATTQEFDNPLNRVHVRLGSQTDIAFLQQVIDEFGPFDVILDDGSHMNSHIITTFRYLFPRGLASGGVYIAEDLCANYWTPYRDSWISFADFTKWLIDAMHAHYQTSLKSEPDFRAGESHRANEIRVPLATTLIEKVEFYDSIAVIHRAHGRREVPISFYQ
;
A
#
# COMPACT_ATOMS: atom_id res chain seq x y z
N MET A 1 -11.15 10.56 -15.86
CA MET A 1 -10.97 11.61 -14.84
C MET A 1 -9.50 11.97 -14.65
N TRP A 2 -8.66 11.01 -14.23
CA TRP A 2 -7.26 11.20 -13.81
C TRP A 2 -6.35 12.03 -14.74
N ARG A 3 -6.48 11.88 -16.07
CA ARG A 3 -5.70 12.69 -17.04
C ARG A 3 -5.87 14.20 -16.91
N ARG A 4 -6.96 14.67 -16.29
CA ARG A 4 -7.18 16.11 -16.06
C ARG A 4 -6.42 16.63 -14.85
N TYR A 5 -6.09 15.75 -13.90
CA TYR A 5 -5.48 16.11 -12.61
C TYR A 5 -4.00 15.71 -12.53
N LEU A 6 -3.63 14.64 -13.20
CA LEU A 6 -2.25 14.15 -13.27
C LEU A 6 -1.46 14.88 -14.36
N HIS A 7 -0.14 14.80 -14.26
CA HIS A 7 0.76 15.36 -15.25
C HIS A 7 0.43 14.80 -16.66
N PRO A 8 0.54 15.59 -17.75
CA PRO A 8 0.16 15.14 -19.09
C PRO A 8 0.89 13.88 -19.58
N GLU A 9 2.10 13.64 -19.07
CA GLU A 9 2.92 12.46 -19.39
C GLU A 9 2.64 11.24 -18.49
N SER A 10 1.71 11.35 -17.53
CA SER A 10 1.34 10.23 -16.66
C SER A 10 0.72 9.09 -17.45
N THR A 11 1.17 7.87 -17.15
CA THR A 11 0.56 6.64 -17.63
C THR A 11 -0.52 6.19 -16.64
N ILE A 12 -1.70 5.87 -17.15
CA ILE A 12 -2.83 5.37 -16.35
C ILE A 12 -3.09 3.93 -16.76
N VAL A 13 -3.11 3.03 -15.78
CA VAL A 13 -3.38 1.62 -15.97
C VAL A 13 -4.62 1.26 -15.17
N GLY A 14 -5.67 0.83 -15.86
CA GLY A 14 -6.87 0.24 -15.27
C GLY A 14 -6.80 -1.29 -15.34
N ILE A 15 -7.26 -1.95 -14.30
CA ILE A 15 -7.53 -3.38 -14.31
C ILE A 15 -9.00 -3.61 -14.02
N ASP A 16 -9.63 -4.52 -14.75
CA ASP A 16 -11.03 -4.88 -14.52
C ASP A 16 -11.32 -6.31 -14.99
N ILE A 17 -12.30 -6.97 -14.39
CA ILE A 17 -12.77 -8.29 -14.83
C ILE A 17 -13.78 -8.19 -15.96
N ASP A 18 -14.45 -7.04 -16.10
CA ASP A 18 -15.45 -6.81 -17.14
C ASP A 18 -14.76 -6.56 -18.49
N ALA A 19 -14.96 -7.50 -19.42
CA ALA A 19 -14.42 -7.43 -20.77
C ALA A 19 -14.86 -6.20 -21.57
N THR A 20 -15.97 -5.56 -21.21
CA THR A 20 -16.43 -4.33 -21.87
C THR A 20 -15.44 -3.17 -21.66
N THR A 21 -14.74 -3.14 -20.52
CA THR A 21 -13.78 -2.07 -20.19
C THR A 21 -12.60 -1.97 -21.15
N GLN A 22 -12.33 -3.04 -21.92
CA GLN A 22 -11.30 -3.05 -22.95
C GLN A 22 -11.52 -1.94 -24.00
N GLU A 23 -12.76 -1.47 -24.20
CA GLU A 23 -13.07 -0.35 -25.09
C GLU A 23 -12.40 0.97 -24.67
N PHE A 24 -12.00 1.09 -23.40
CA PHE A 24 -11.34 2.28 -22.85
C PHE A 24 -9.82 2.25 -22.96
N ASP A 25 -9.22 1.16 -23.44
CA ASP A 25 -7.78 1.09 -23.73
C ASP A 25 -7.42 2.12 -24.82
N ASN A 26 -6.51 3.03 -24.50
CA ASN A 26 -6.13 4.11 -25.41
C ASN A 26 -4.63 4.44 -25.27
N PRO A 27 -3.76 3.63 -25.90
CA PRO A 27 -2.31 3.80 -25.79
C PRO A 27 -1.79 5.13 -26.35
N LEU A 28 -2.47 5.70 -27.35
CA LEU A 28 -2.15 7.04 -27.89
C LEU A 28 -2.25 8.14 -26.83
N ASN A 29 -2.98 7.85 -25.76
CA ASN A 29 -3.27 8.73 -24.65
C ASN A 29 -2.66 8.25 -23.32
N ARG A 30 -1.75 7.27 -23.37
CA ARG A 30 -1.11 6.64 -22.20
C ARG A 30 -2.11 6.04 -21.21
N VAL A 31 -3.25 5.57 -21.72
CA VAL A 31 -4.26 4.85 -20.94
C VAL A 31 -4.24 3.40 -21.38
N HIS A 32 -4.09 2.49 -20.42
CA HIS A 32 -4.05 1.07 -20.66
C HIS A 32 -5.10 0.36 -19.81
N VAL A 33 -5.78 -0.61 -20.39
CA VAL A 33 -6.72 -1.49 -19.69
C VAL A 33 -6.23 -2.93 -19.79
N ARG A 34 -6.17 -3.64 -18.66
CA ARG A 34 -5.83 -5.06 -18.63
C ARG A 34 -6.97 -5.83 -17.98
N LEU A 35 -7.47 -6.84 -18.69
CA LEU A 35 -8.55 -7.68 -18.20
C LEU A 35 -8.00 -8.72 -17.23
N GLY A 36 -8.47 -8.69 -15.99
CA GLY A 36 -8.04 -9.63 -14.95
C GLY A 36 -8.55 -9.27 -13.57
N SER A 37 -8.45 -10.23 -12.64
CA SER A 37 -8.92 -10.05 -11.27
C SER A 37 -7.86 -9.39 -10.39
N GLN A 38 -8.28 -8.44 -9.55
CA GLN A 38 -7.41 -7.86 -8.51
C GLN A 38 -6.92 -8.88 -7.47
N THR A 39 -7.50 -10.09 -7.43
CA THR A 39 -7.08 -11.19 -6.55
C THR A 39 -6.20 -12.22 -7.25
N ASP A 40 -6.00 -12.12 -8.56
CA ASP A 40 -5.07 -12.98 -9.29
C ASP A 40 -3.67 -12.37 -9.24
N ILE A 41 -2.84 -12.90 -8.33
CA ILE A 41 -1.46 -12.43 -8.14
C ILE A 41 -0.56 -12.64 -9.36
N ALA A 42 -0.85 -13.63 -10.22
CA ALA A 42 -0.06 -13.86 -11.42
C ALA A 42 -0.39 -12.79 -12.47
N PHE A 43 -1.67 -12.45 -12.62
CA PHE A 43 -2.11 -11.31 -13.41
C PHE A 43 -1.52 -9.99 -12.89
N LEU A 44 -1.60 -9.74 -11.57
CA LEU A 44 -1.01 -8.54 -10.98
C LEU A 44 0.50 -8.45 -11.23
N GLN A 45 1.22 -9.57 -11.22
CA GLN A 45 2.65 -9.58 -11.57
C GLN A 45 2.87 -9.15 -13.03
N GLN A 46 2.07 -9.65 -13.96
CA GLN A 46 2.17 -9.25 -15.37
C GLN A 46 1.94 -7.74 -15.55
N VAL A 47 0.97 -7.18 -14.82
CA VAL A 47 0.70 -5.73 -14.83
C VAL A 47 1.88 -4.93 -14.26
N ILE A 48 2.50 -5.42 -13.17
CA ILE A 48 3.73 -4.81 -12.61
C ILE A 48 4.89 -4.90 -13.61
N ASP A 49 5.08 -6.04 -14.26
CA ASP A 49 6.19 -6.25 -15.19
C ASP A 49 6.05 -5.35 -16.43
N GLU A 50 4.82 -5.06 -16.84
CA GLU A 50 4.53 -4.21 -18.00
C GLU A 50 4.60 -2.71 -17.69
N PHE A 51 4.07 -2.27 -16.55
CA PHE A 51 3.86 -0.84 -16.27
C PHE A 51 4.47 -0.32 -14.97
N GLY A 52 4.93 -1.23 -14.10
CA GLY A 52 5.41 -0.89 -12.78
C GLY A 52 6.86 -0.38 -12.75
N PRO A 53 7.31 0.11 -11.58
CA PRO A 53 6.51 0.35 -10.39
C PRO A 53 5.57 1.57 -10.56
N PHE A 54 4.48 1.59 -9.80
CA PHE A 54 3.47 2.65 -9.83
C PHE A 54 3.73 3.71 -8.76
N ASP A 55 3.63 4.99 -9.10
CA ASP A 55 3.73 6.09 -8.12
C ASP A 55 2.52 6.12 -7.18
N VAL A 56 1.34 5.81 -7.72
CA VAL A 56 0.06 5.76 -7.01
C VAL A 56 -0.70 4.51 -7.40
N ILE A 57 -1.24 3.80 -6.43
CA ILE A 57 -2.17 2.68 -6.63
C ILE A 57 -3.48 3.03 -5.94
N LEU A 58 -4.59 2.92 -6.66
CA LEU A 58 -5.94 3.10 -6.15
C LEU A 58 -6.69 1.78 -6.25
N ASP A 59 -7.17 1.26 -5.12
CA ASP A 59 -8.03 0.09 -5.01
C ASP A 59 -9.48 0.56 -4.84
N ASP A 60 -10.17 0.61 -5.97
CA ASP A 60 -11.59 0.94 -6.12
C ASP A 60 -12.27 -0.20 -6.92
N GLY A 61 -12.05 -1.43 -6.47
CA GLY A 61 -12.45 -2.65 -7.19
C GLY A 61 -13.71 -3.28 -6.61
N SER A 62 -13.64 -4.55 -6.21
CA SER A 62 -14.83 -5.31 -5.77
C SER A 62 -15.42 -4.89 -4.42
N HIS A 63 -14.69 -4.07 -3.67
CA HIS A 63 -14.94 -3.67 -2.28
C HIS A 63 -15.03 -4.83 -1.26
N MET A 64 -14.75 -6.07 -1.68
CA MET A 64 -14.75 -7.23 -0.79
C MET A 64 -13.54 -7.17 0.14
N ASN A 65 -13.76 -7.36 1.44
CA ASN A 65 -12.71 -7.23 2.46
C ASN A 65 -11.46 -8.04 2.12
N SER A 66 -11.65 -9.30 1.74
CA SER A 66 -10.52 -10.20 1.44
C SER A 66 -9.79 -9.79 0.15
N HIS A 67 -10.49 -9.21 -0.82
CA HIS A 67 -9.91 -8.76 -2.08
C HIS A 67 -8.99 -7.58 -1.85
N ILE A 68 -9.47 -6.52 -1.19
CA ILE A 68 -8.67 -5.31 -0.89
C ILE A 68 -7.40 -5.69 -0.10
N ILE A 69 -7.53 -6.56 0.91
CA ILE A 69 -6.37 -7.03 1.70
C ILE A 69 -5.40 -7.85 0.84
N THR A 70 -5.90 -8.72 -0.04
CA THR A 70 -5.07 -9.53 -0.93
C THR A 70 -4.29 -8.66 -1.92
N THR A 71 -4.98 -7.73 -2.57
CA THR A 71 -4.40 -6.78 -3.52
C THR A 71 -3.36 -5.90 -2.84
N PHE A 72 -3.65 -5.34 -1.66
CA PHE A 72 -2.69 -4.55 -0.89
C PHE A 72 -1.43 -5.35 -0.55
N ARG A 73 -1.58 -6.56 0.01
CA ARG A 73 -0.45 -7.40 0.44
C ARG A 73 0.48 -7.75 -0.71
N TYR A 74 -0.05 -7.79 -1.93
CA TYR A 74 0.72 -8.06 -3.13
C TYR A 74 1.34 -6.80 -3.74
N LEU A 75 0.51 -5.80 -4.06
CA LEU A 75 0.93 -4.60 -4.79
C LEU A 75 1.75 -3.62 -3.94
N PHE A 76 1.44 -3.43 -2.66
CA PHE A 76 2.15 -2.46 -1.83
C PHE A 76 3.67 -2.72 -1.73
N PRO A 77 4.14 -3.95 -1.43
CA PRO A 77 5.57 -4.22 -1.37
C PRO A 77 6.25 -4.43 -2.74
N ARG A 78 5.49 -4.79 -3.79
CA ARG A 78 6.05 -5.23 -5.10
C ARG A 78 5.82 -4.26 -6.24
N GLY A 79 4.61 -3.72 -6.34
CA GLY A 79 4.17 -2.87 -7.44
C GLY A 79 4.27 -1.38 -7.15
N LEU A 80 4.22 -0.95 -5.89
CA LEU A 80 4.29 0.47 -5.54
C LEU A 80 5.75 0.98 -5.56
N ALA A 81 5.96 2.19 -6.07
CA ALA A 81 7.26 2.85 -6.08
C ALA A 81 7.68 3.27 -4.66
N SER A 82 8.98 3.47 -4.47
CA SER A 82 9.52 4.10 -3.26
C SER A 82 9.00 5.53 -3.14
N GLY A 83 8.44 5.91 -1.99
CA GLY A 83 7.74 7.20 -1.83
C GLY A 83 6.32 7.22 -2.43
N GLY A 84 5.85 6.10 -2.99
CA GLY A 84 4.53 6.00 -3.59
C GLY A 84 3.41 5.87 -2.57
N VAL A 85 2.17 6.00 -3.05
CA VAL A 85 0.96 6.00 -2.22
C VAL A 85 -0.02 4.91 -2.66
N TYR A 86 -0.52 4.13 -1.71
CA TYR A 86 -1.65 3.21 -1.92
C TYR A 86 -2.91 3.78 -1.29
N ILE A 87 -3.98 3.83 -2.04
CA ILE A 87 -5.29 4.34 -1.63
C ILE A 87 -6.29 3.20 -1.75
N ALA A 88 -7.09 2.96 -0.72
CA ALA A 88 -8.26 2.09 -0.78
C ALA A 88 -9.51 2.92 -0.52
N GLU A 89 -10.46 2.89 -1.46
CA GLU A 89 -11.72 3.64 -1.40
C GLU A 89 -12.91 2.73 -1.07
N ASP A 90 -14.08 3.33 -0.84
CA ASP A 90 -15.35 2.65 -0.54
C ASP A 90 -15.29 1.62 0.60
N LEU A 91 -14.44 1.87 1.60
CA LEU A 91 -14.29 1.04 2.79
C LEU A 91 -15.56 0.95 3.65
N CYS A 92 -16.53 1.86 3.47
CA CYS A 92 -17.85 1.73 4.08
C CYS A 92 -18.54 0.41 3.70
N ALA A 93 -18.28 -0.13 2.50
CA ALA A 93 -18.82 -1.41 2.05
C ALA A 93 -18.38 -2.58 2.95
N ASN A 94 -17.23 -2.47 3.65
CA ASN A 94 -16.74 -3.50 4.56
C ASN A 94 -17.67 -3.73 5.78
N TYR A 95 -18.61 -2.81 6.04
CA TYR A 95 -19.63 -2.94 7.08
C TYR A 95 -20.92 -3.59 6.57
N TRP A 96 -21.09 -3.77 5.26
CA TRP A 96 -22.31 -4.31 4.66
C TRP A 96 -22.16 -5.81 4.40
N THR A 97 -23.18 -6.58 4.78
CA THR A 97 -23.17 -8.06 4.66
C THR A 97 -22.77 -8.58 3.27
N PRO A 98 -23.19 -7.98 2.14
CA PRO A 98 -22.84 -8.49 0.81
C PRO A 98 -21.34 -8.46 0.47
N TYR A 99 -20.57 -7.52 1.04
CA TYR A 99 -19.15 -7.32 0.73
C TYR A 99 -18.22 -7.81 1.84
N ARG A 100 -18.78 -8.24 2.98
CA ARG A 100 -18.04 -8.71 4.15
C ARG A 100 -17.79 -10.22 4.08
N ASP A 101 -16.87 -10.61 3.20
CA ASP A 101 -16.43 -12.00 3.01
C ASP A 101 -15.33 -12.45 4.00
N SER A 102 -14.85 -11.53 4.84
CA SER A 102 -13.84 -11.78 5.87
C SER A 102 -14.21 -11.10 7.19
N TRP A 103 -13.82 -11.72 8.30
CA TRP A 103 -13.93 -11.16 9.65
C TRP A 103 -13.14 -9.86 9.80
N ILE A 104 -11.98 -9.80 9.15
CA ILE A 104 -11.06 -8.66 9.17
C ILE A 104 -11.49 -7.69 8.06
N SER A 105 -11.93 -6.49 8.46
CA SER A 105 -12.13 -5.38 7.51
C SER A 105 -10.79 -4.75 7.12
N PHE A 106 -10.77 -3.95 6.06
CA PHE A 106 -9.57 -3.18 5.74
C PHE A 106 -9.25 -2.16 6.85
N ALA A 107 -10.25 -1.61 7.53
CA ALA A 107 -10.03 -0.75 8.70
C ALA A 107 -9.32 -1.50 9.84
N ASP A 108 -9.68 -2.74 10.14
CA ASP A 108 -8.98 -3.56 11.13
C ASP A 108 -7.56 -3.89 10.67
N PHE A 109 -7.38 -4.15 9.38
CA PHE A 109 -6.07 -4.34 8.78
C PHE A 109 -5.19 -3.08 8.89
N THR A 110 -5.72 -1.87 8.70
CA THR A 110 -4.95 -0.62 8.88
C THR A 110 -4.50 -0.40 10.32
N LYS A 111 -5.27 -0.81 11.33
CA LYS A 111 -4.81 -0.81 12.73
C LYS A 111 -3.59 -1.71 12.91
N TRP A 112 -3.63 -2.88 12.27
CA TRP A 112 -2.48 -3.78 12.20
C TRP A 112 -1.27 -3.15 11.48
N LEU A 113 -1.49 -2.36 10.43
CA LEU A 113 -0.42 -1.61 9.77
C LEU A 113 0.18 -0.54 10.67
N ILE A 114 -0.63 0.13 11.50
CA ILE A 114 -0.17 1.09 12.51
C ILE A 114 0.75 0.39 13.51
N ASP A 115 0.38 -0.79 14.02
CA ASP A 115 1.28 -1.53 14.92
C ASP A 115 2.54 -2.01 14.19
N ALA A 116 2.40 -2.50 12.95
CA ALA A 116 3.52 -2.97 12.15
C ALA A 116 4.53 -1.85 11.83
N MET A 117 4.10 -0.63 11.54
CA MET A 117 5.00 0.50 11.30
C MET A 117 5.79 0.94 12.56
N HIS A 118 5.38 0.48 13.74
CA HIS A 118 6.02 0.75 15.03
C HIS A 118 6.76 -0.46 15.62
N ALA A 119 6.85 -1.57 14.89
CA ALA A 119 7.36 -2.83 15.42
C ALA A 119 8.83 -2.75 15.91
N HIS A 120 9.62 -1.78 15.47
CA HIS A 120 10.96 -1.53 16.01
C HIS A 120 10.97 -1.23 17.51
N TYR A 121 9.90 -0.65 18.07
CA TYR A 121 9.72 -0.41 19.50
C TYR A 121 9.22 -1.63 20.28
N GLN A 122 8.87 -2.71 19.60
CA GLN A 122 8.39 -3.96 20.20
C GLN A 122 9.48 -5.05 20.20
N THR A 123 10.72 -4.69 19.86
CA THR A 123 11.87 -5.61 19.82
C THR A 123 12.46 -5.83 21.21
N SER A 124 13.60 -6.54 21.28
CA SER A 124 14.35 -6.70 22.53
C SER A 124 14.97 -5.41 23.06
N LEU A 125 14.99 -4.34 22.25
CA LEU A 125 15.38 -3.00 22.68
C LEU A 125 14.23 -2.43 23.51
N LYS A 126 14.48 -2.18 24.80
CA LYS A 126 13.41 -1.89 25.78
C LYS A 126 13.46 -0.47 26.32
N SER A 127 14.44 0.32 25.90
CA SER A 127 14.70 1.61 26.51
C SER A 127 15.16 2.65 25.48
N GLU A 128 14.88 3.92 25.76
CA GLU A 128 15.33 5.03 24.92
C GLU A 128 16.86 5.06 24.67
N PRO A 129 17.73 4.71 25.64
CA PRO A 129 19.17 4.59 25.41
C PRO A 129 19.57 3.65 24.27
N ASP A 130 18.78 2.60 24.00
CA ASP A 130 19.02 1.68 22.88
C ASP A 130 18.92 2.37 21.51
N PHE A 131 18.29 3.55 21.45
CA PHE A 131 18.09 4.37 20.25
C PHE A 131 18.84 5.71 20.30
N ARG A 132 19.48 6.04 21.44
CA ARG A 132 20.05 7.39 21.65
C ARG A 132 21.34 7.60 20.88
N ALA A 133 21.42 8.73 20.17
CA ALA A 133 22.61 9.13 19.44
C ALA A 133 23.83 9.24 20.37
N GLY A 134 24.95 8.65 19.97
CA GLY A 134 26.22 8.70 20.72
C GLY A 134 26.40 7.64 21.80
N GLU A 135 25.36 6.89 22.17
CA GLU A 135 25.49 5.76 23.11
C GLU A 135 26.27 4.61 22.45
N SER A 136 27.26 4.06 23.16
CA SER A 136 28.09 2.96 22.64
C SER A 136 27.30 1.67 22.42
N HIS A 137 26.16 1.52 23.09
CA HIS A 137 25.28 0.35 23.01
C HIS A 137 24.07 0.56 22.08
N ARG A 138 23.98 1.71 21.40
CA ARG A 138 22.89 1.98 20.45
C ARG A 138 22.81 0.89 19.39
N ALA A 139 21.60 0.41 19.12
CA ALA A 139 21.36 -0.52 18.03
C ALA A 139 21.50 0.18 16.66
N ASN A 140 22.34 -0.38 15.80
CA ASN A 140 22.49 0.06 14.40
C ASN A 140 21.70 -0.82 13.42
N GLU A 141 21.27 -2.00 13.86
CA GLU A 141 20.48 -2.94 13.06
C GLU A 141 19.49 -3.68 13.97
N ILE A 142 18.27 -3.87 13.49
CA ILE A 142 17.23 -4.66 14.16
C ILE A 142 16.46 -5.49 13.14
N ARG A 143 16.02 -6.69 13.56
CA ARG A 143 15.09 -7.50 12.78
C ARG A 143 13.67 -7.11 13.10
N VAL A 144 12.92 -6.74 12.06
CA VAL A 144 11.53 -6.31 12.13
C VAL A 144 10.75 -6.87 10.94
N PRO A 145 9.41 -6.95 11.01
CA PRO A 145 8.58 -7.25 9.85
C PRO A 145 8.86 -6.31 8.68
N LEU A 146 8.76 -6.80 7.43
CA LEU A 146 8.99 -6.00 6.22
C LEU A 146 8.15 -4.71 6.20
N ALA A 147 6.88 -4.80 6.64
CA ALA A 147 5.97 -3.66 6.73
C ALA A 147 6.54 -2.50 7.55
N THR A 148 7.25 -2.78 8.65
CA THR A 148 7.95 -1.78 9.48
C THR A 148 8.90 -0.92 8.65
N THR A 149 9.60 -1.54 7.70
CA THR A 149 10.59 -0.85 6.85
C THR A 149 9.97 -0.11 5.68
N LEU A 150 8.76 -0.48 5.27
CA LEU A 150 8.11 0.03 4.06
C LEU A 150 7.02 1.06 4.35
N ILE A 151 6.36 1.00 5.50
CA ILE A 151 5.24 1.89 5.83
C ILE A 151 5.76 3.11 6.57
N GLU A 152 5.54 4.27 5.99
CA GLU A 152 5.90 5.57 6.57
C GLU A 152 4.72 6.21 7.31
N LYS A 153 3.53 6.16 6.70
CA LYS A 153 2.33 6.85 7.20
C LYS A 153 1.08 6.06 6.84
N VAL A 154 0.12 6.04 7.76
CA VAL A 154 -1.25 5.53 7.55
C VAL A 154 -2.22 6.66 7.87
N GLU A 155 -3.07 7.02 6.92
CA GLU A 155 -4.15 8.01 7.08
C GLU A 155 -5.50 7.35 6.84
N PHE A 156 -6.51 7.81 7.58
CA PHE A 156 -7.86 7.30 7.46
C PHE A 156 -8.84 8.47 7.40
N TYR A 157 -9.62 8.52 6.33
CA TYR A 157 -10.70 9.46 6.09
C TYR A 157 -12.02 8.68 6.09
N ASP A 158 -13.15 9.37 5.99
CA ASP A 158 -14.44 8.69 5.84
C ASP A 158 -14.41 7.81 4.57
N SER A 159 -14.55 6.50 4.78
CA SER A 159 -14.51 5.46 3.75
C SER A 159 -13.24 5.36 2.89
N ILE A 160 -12.12 6.01 3.26
CA ILE A 160 -10.86 5.99 2.49
C ILE A 160 -9.66 5.78 3.41
N ALA A 161 -8.77 4.87 3.04
CA ALA A 161 -7.46 4.71 3.70
C ALA A 161 -6.32 5.03 2.74
N VAL A 162 -5.33 5.79 3.21
CA VAL A 162 -4.16 6.19 2.44
C VAL A 162 -2.90 5.70 3.16
N ILE A 163 -2.12 4.85 2.49
CA ILE A 163 -0.91 4.23 3.05
C ILE A 163 0.29 4.70 2.22
N HIS A 164 1.21 5.40 2.88
CA HIS A 164 2.42 5.93 2.24
C HIS A 164 3.56 4.94 2.39
N ARG A 165 4.21 4.62 1.27
CA ARG A 165 5.43 3.84 1.26
C ARG A 165 6.63 4.75 1.46
N ALA A 166 7.51 4.35 2.36
CA ALA A 166 8.74 5.07 2.67
C ALA A 166 9.62 5.28 1.43
N HIS A 167 10.38 6.37 1.45
CA HIS A 167 11.50 6.59 0.53
C HIS A 167 12.63 5.59 0.86
N GLY A 168 12.63 4.43 0.20
CA GLY A 168 13.52 3.31 0.47
C GLY A 168 13.04 2.47 1.66
N ARG A 169 13.99 1.99 2.47
CA ARG A 169 13.69 1.33 3.74
C ARG A 169 13.92 2.31 4.88
N ARG A 170 12.98 2.34 5.83
CA ARG A 170 13.12 3.14 7.05
C ARG A 170 14.33 2.68 7.87
N GLU A 171 15.07 3.64 8.39
CA GLU A 171 16.22 3.42 9.26
C GLU A 171 15.80 3.10 10.69
N VAL A 172 16.74 2.58 11.49
CA VAL A 172 16.53 2.40 12.93
C VAL A 172 16.31 3.78 13.58
N PRO A 173 15.25 3.98 14.39
CA PRO A 173 14.98 5.26 15.01
C PRO A 173 16.17 5.79 15.81
N ILE A 174 16.28 7.12 15.83
CA ILE A 174 17.32 7.83 16.57
C ILE A 174 16.65 8.78 17.56
N SER A 175 17.02 8.66 18.84
CA SER A 175 16.66 9.64 19.87
C SER A 175 17.82 10.61 20.10
N PHE A 176 17.50 11.90 20.26
CA PHE A 176 18.45 12.98 20.53
C PHE A 176 18.23 13.63 21.90
N TYR A 177 17.66 12.89 22.85
CA TYR A 177 17.35 13.41 24.19
C TYR A 177 18.59 14.04 24.83
N GLN A 178 18.47 15.29 25.29
CA GLN A 178 19.50 16.04 26.01
C GLN A 178 19.53 15.65 27.49
#